data_AF-A0A952J0T0-F1
#
_entry.id   AF-A0A952J0T0-F1
#
_cell.length_a   1.000
_cell.length_b   1.000
_cell.length_c   1.000
_cell.angle_alpha   90.00
_cell.angle_beta   90.00
_cell.angle_gamma   90.00
#
_symmetry.space_group_name_H-M   'P 1'
#
loop_
_entity.id
_entity.type
_entity.pdbx_description
1 polymer ?
#
loop_
_entity_poly.entity_id
_entity_poly.type
_entity_poly.pdbx_seq_one_letter_code
_entity_poly.pdbx_strand_id
1 'polypeptide(L)'
;AGVKVETVTGADTRASSVAAGLRYILALIESAELAANTRVLVHDAARPLVRRRTIERLVTEVDKVHACGGLLATPATDTLKVANADVTVAQTLDRSLIWQAQTPQLFDVRVLHDAIQSAMDNGMPVTDEASAMEFAGYTPLLVEGDKDNIKLTHSLDLSLAEILLQAQETE
;
A
#
# COMPACT_ATOMS: atom_id res chain seq x y z
N ALA A 1 -13.21 18.33 -15.33
CA ALA A 1 -12.41 17.46 -16.21
C ALA A 1 -12.55 16.03 -15.70
N GLY A 2 -12.81 15.06 -16.56
CA GLY A 2 -12.97 13.66 -16.14
C GLY A 2 -11.67 13.08 -15.57
N VAL A 3 -11.79 12.04 -14.74
CA VAL A 3 -10.62 11.26 -14.29
C VAL A 3 -10.04 10.56 -15.51
N LYS A 4 -8.74 10.78 -15.79
CA LYS A 4 -8.02 10.03 -16.83
C LYS A 4 -7.80 8.62 -16.31
N VAL A 5 -8.35 7.62 -17.01
CA VAL A 5 -8.17 6.21 -16.67
C VAL A 5 -7.44 5.55 -17.82
N GLU A 6 -6.26 5.02 -17.53
CA GLU A 6 -5.47 4.20 -18.44
C GLU A 6 -5.45 2.76 -17.90
N THR A 7 -5.43 1.79 -18.79
CA THR A 7 -5.50 0.37 -18.42
C THR A 7 -4.33 -0.40 -18.98
N VAL A 8 -3.79 -1.30 -18.16
CA VAL A 8 -2.79 -2.29 -18.55
C VAL A 8 -3.28 -3.68 -18.16
N THR A 9 -2.80 -4.72 -18.84
CA THR A 9 -3.11 -6.09 -18.48
C THR A 9 -2.38 -6.45 -17.18
N GLY A 10 -3.12 -6.95 -16.19
CA GLY A 10 -2.54 -7.52 -14.96
C GLY A 10 -1.80 -8.84 -15.21
N ALA A 11 -1.30 -9.43 -14.13
CA ALA A 11 -0.53 -10.67 -14.16
C ALA A 11 -0.91 -11.60 -13.00
N ASP A 12 -0.29 -12.78 -12.93
CA ASP A 12 -0.65 -13.85 -12.00
C ASP A 12 -0.50 -13.48 -10.51
N THR A 13 0.32 -12.49 -10.20
CA THR A 13 0.52 -11.99 -8.83
C THR A 13 0.22 -10.50 -8.72
N ARG A 14 -0.11 -10.07 -7.50
CA ARG A 14 -0.30 -8.64 -7.17
C ARG A 14 0.93 -7.82 -7.55
N ALA A 15 2.12 -8.25 -7.13
CA ALA A 15 3.39 -7.57 -7.43
C ALA A 15 3.65 -7.47 -8.95
N SER A 16 3.40 -8.54 -9.70
CA SER A 16 3.57 -8.52 -11.17
C SER A 16 2.59 -7.57 -11.86
N SER A 17 1.36 -7.47 -11.35
CA SER A 17 0.35 -6.53 -11.85
C SER A 17 0.74 -5.08 -11.56
N VAL A 18 1.28 -4.80 -10.37
CA VAL A 18 1.83 -3.47 -10.02
C VAL A 18 3.02 -3.14 -10.93
N ALA A 19 3.95 -4.07 -11.13
CA ALA A 19 5.08 -3.88 -12.04
C ALA A 19 4.64 -3.54 -13.48
N ALA A 20 3.57 -4.14 -13.98
CA ALA A 20 3.00 -3.80 -15.29
C ALA A 20 2.51 -2.34 -15.35
N GLY A 21 1.82 -1.87 -14.32
CA GLY A 21 1.42 -0.46 -14.19
C GLY A 21 2.62 0.49 -14.11
N LEU A 22 3.65 0.13 -13.33
CA LEU A 22 4.86 0.94 -13.20
C LEU A 22 5.64 1.03 -14.52
N ARG A 23 5.74 -0.05 -15.29
CA ARG A 23 6.36 -0.02 -16.63
C ARG A 23 5.65 0.94 -17.58
N TYR A 24 4.33 1.00 -17.53
CA TYR A 24 3.57 1.98 -18.30
C TYR A 24 3.92 3.43 -17.89
N ILE A 25 3.97 3.71 -16.59
CA ILE A 25 4.34 5.03 -16.08
C ILE A 25 5.80 5.38 -16.46
N LEU A 26 6.71 4.41 -16.39
CA LEU A 26 8.12 4.58 -16.81
C LEU A 26 8.23 4.96 -18.29
N ALA A 27 7.45 4.33 -19.18
CA ALA A 27 7.42 4.71 -20.59
C ALA A 27 6.99 6.16 -20.81
N LEU A 28 6.03 6.67 -20.01
CA LEU A 28 5.62 8.08 -20.03
C LEU A 28 6.71 9.02 -19.50
N ILE A 29 7.53 8.56 -18.55
CA ILE A 29 8.69 9.31 -18.07
C ILE A 29 9.78 9.36 -19.17
N GLU A 30 10.02 8.23 -19.86
CA GLU A 30 10.99 8.14 -20.96
C GLU A 30 10.58 8.98 -22.18
N SER A 31 9.29 9.09 -22.47
CA SER A 31 8.75 9.99 -23.51
C SER A 31 8.68 11.46 -23.09
N ALA A 32 9.12 11.79 -21.87
CA ALA A 32 9.04 13.12 -21.26
C ALA A 32 7.60 13.67 -21.10
N GLU A 33 6.58 12.80 -21.12
CA GLU A 33 5.21 13.16 -20.77
C GLU A 33 5.02 13.33 -19.25
N LEU A 34 5.86 12.64 -18.46
CA LEU A 34 5.94 12.78 -17.00
C LEU A 34 7.37 13.13 -16.57
N ALA A 35 7.49 13.79 -15.42
CA ALA A 35 8.79 14.18 -14.87
C ALA A 35 9.60 12.97 -14.37
N ALA A 36 10.94 13.08 -14.40
CA ALA A 36 11.83 12.01 -13.98
C ALA A 36 11.66 11.56 -12.51
N ASN A 37 11.23 12.47 -11.65
CA ASN A 37 10.98 12.25 -10.21
C ASN A 37 9.49 11.98 -9.90
N THR A 38 8.76 11.39 -10.85
CA THR A 38 7.34 11.07 -10.65
C THR A 38 7.18 10.05 -9.53
N ARG A 39 6.27 10.33 -8.61
CA ARG A 39 5.86 9.43 -7.54
C ARG A 39 4.53 8.76 -7.88
N VAL A 40 4.30 7.58 -7.31
CA VAL A 40 3.10 6.77 -7.52
C VAL A 40 2.46 6.42 -6.18
N LEU A 41 1.13 6.43 -6.16
CA LEU A 41 0.31 5.89 -5.10
C LEU A 41 -0.27 4.55 -5.59
N VAL A 42 0.18 3.44 -5.01
CA VAL A 42 -0.40 2.12 -5.29
C VAL A 42 -1.53 1.86 -4.30
N HIS A 43 -2.73 1.59 -4.81
CA HIS A 43 -3.93 1.39 -4.00
C HIS A 43 -4.68 0.14 -4.40
N ASP A 44 -5.05 -0.69 -3.41
CA ASP A 44 -5.89 -1.85 -3.62
C ASP A 44 -7.31 -1.39 -4.00
N ALA A 45 -7.80 -1.83 -5.17
CA ALA A 45 -9.18 -1.56 -5.60
C ALA A 45 -10.22 -2.10 -4.60
N ALA A 46 -9.86 -3.10 -3.79
CA ALA A 46 -10.68 -3.66 -2.72
C ALA A 46 -10.77 -2.77 -1.46
N ARG A 47 -10.20 -1.56 -1.46
CA ARG A 47 -10.32 -0.57 -0.36
C ARG A 47 -11.07 0.68 -0.84
N PRO A 48 -12.40 0.63 -0.97
CA PRO A 48 -13.16 1.74 -1.57
C PRO A 48 -13.33 2.95 -0.63
N LEU A 49 -13.01 2.82 0.66
CA LEU A 49 -13.32 3.80 1.70
C LEU A 49 -12.14 4.71 2.07
N VAL A 50 -11.10 4.77 1.24
CA VAL A 50 -9.99 5.68 1.47
C VAL A 50 -10.47 7.13 1.33
N ARG A 51 -10.16 7.97 2.33
CA ARG A 51 -10.53 9.38 2.34
C ARG A 51 -9.43 10.23 1.72
N ARG A 52 -9.83 11.27 0.97
CA ARG A 52 -8.90 12.24 0.38
C ARG A 52 -7.94 12.85 1.40
N ARG A 53 -8.45 13.26 2.57
CA ARG A 53 -7.64 13.84 3.67
C ARG A 53 -6.49 12.93 4.11
N THR A 54 -6.71 11.62 4.03
CA THR A 54 -5.76 10.60 4.49
C THR A 54 -4.68 10.34 3.44
N ILE A 55 -5.04 10.42 2.15
CA ILE A 55 -4.07 10.44 1.05
C ILE A 55 -3.18 11.69 1.14
N GLU A 56 -3.78 12.86 1.34
CA GLU A 56 -3.04 14.12 1.49
C GLU A 56 -2.10 14.10 2.71
N ARG A 57 -2.53 13.49 3.82
CA ARG A 57 -1.68 13.25 5.00
C ARG A 57 -0.48 12.36 4.68
N LEU A 58 -0.67 11.26 3.95
CA LEU A 58 0.43 10.38 3.53
C LEU A 58 1.49 11.15 2.76
N VAL A 59 1.09 11.92 1.74
CA VAL A 59 2.00 12.73 0.94
C VAL A 59 2.73 13.76 1.80
N THR A 60 1.97 14.48 2.64
CA THR A 60 2.51 15.56 3.48
C THR A 60 3.54 15.05 4.48
N GLU A 61 3.27 13.96 5.20
CA GLU A 61 4.18 13.44 6.21
C GLU A 61 5.45 12.83 5.58
N VAL A 62 5.33 12.15 4.43
CA VAL A 62 6.50 11.67 3.67
C VAL A 62 7.38 12.84 3.23
N ASP A 63 6.79 13.91 2.69
CA ASP A 63 7.53 15.09 2.23
C ASP A 63 8.22 15.82 3.38
N LYS A 64 7.53 15.96 4.51
CA LYS A 64 8.00 16.69 5.70
C LYS A 64 9.26 16.10 6.32
N VAL A 65 9.42 14.78 6.27
CA VAL A 65 10.61 14.10 6.81
C VAL A 65 11.58 13.63 5.73
N HIS A 66 11.32 13.98 4.46
CA HIS A 66 12.09 13.54 3.30
C HIS A 66 12.30 12.02 3.27
N ALA A 67 11.23 11.25 3.58
CA ALA A 67 11.29 9.80 3.55
C ALA A 67 11.45 9.27 2.11
N CYS A 68 11.96 8.03 1.98
CA CYS A 68 12.03 7.31 0.71
C CYS A 68 10.65 6.94 0.12
N GLY A 69 9.60 7.18 0.89
CA GLY A 69 8.21 6.81 0.61
C GLY A 69 7.51 6.44 1.92
N GLY A 70 6.32 5.90 1.81
CA GLY A 70 5.56 5.48 2.99
C GLY A 70 4.26 4.79 2.65
N LEU A 71 3.58 4.30 3.68
CA LEU A 71 2.31 3.62 3.56
C LEU A 71 1.34 4.09 4.63
N LEU A 72 0.05 4.03 4.30
CA LEU A 72 -0.97 4.06 5.34
C LEU A 72 -0.91 2.77 6.16
N ALA A 73 -1.01 2.90 7.48
CA ALA A 73 -1.13 1.78 8.38
C ALA A 73 -1.89 2.17 9.65
N THR A 74 -2.44 1.21 10.37
CA THR A 74 -3.08 1.44 11.68
C THR A 74 -2.38 0.65 12.77
N PRO A 75 -2.18 1.19 13.99
CA PRO A 75 -1.64 0.41 15.10
C PRO A 75 -2.51 -0.81 15.40
N ALA A 76 -1.88 -1.92 15.76
CA ALA A 76 -2.59 -3.13 16.17
C ALA A 76 -3.43 -2.87 17.44
N THR A 77 -4.72 -3.19 17.38
CA THR A 77 -5.65 -3.03 18.51
C THR A 77 -5.68 -4.26 19.40
N ASP A 78 -5.72 -5.43 18.79
CA ASP A 78 -5.85 -6.70 19.48
C ASP A 78 -4.51 -7.24 19.98
N THR A 79 -4.57 -8.17 20.94
CA THR A 79 -3.38 -8.88 21.39
C THR A 79 -2.96 -9.90 20.33
N LEU A 80 -1.77 -9.73 19.76
CA LEU A 80 -1.23 -10.61 18.73
C LEU A 80 -0.37 -11.72 19.33
N LYS A 81 -0.54 -12.93 18.81
CA LYS A 81 0.21 -14.13 19.20
C LYS A 81 0.98 -14.65 18.00
N VAL A 82 2.24 -15.04 18.22
CA VAL A 82 2.96 -15.93 17.31
C VAL A 82 2.59 -17.36 17.69
N ALA A 83 2.19 -18.15 16.70
CA ALA A 83 1.82 -19.54 16.91
C ALA A 83 3.01 -20.47 16.63
N ASN A 84 3.08 -21.57 17.37
CA ASN A 84 3.90 -22.73 17.02
C ASN A 84 3.26 -23.50 15.85
N ALA A 85 3.99 -24.47 15.28
CA ALA A 85 3.48 -25.32 14.21
C ALA A 85 2.24 -26.15 14.61
N ASP A 86 2.07 -26.44 15.90
CA ASP A 86 0.91 -27.14 16.46
C ASP A 86 -0.23 -26.19 16.90
N VAL A 87 -0.17 -24.91 16.50
CA VAL A 87 -1.17 -23.87 16.78
C VAL A 87 -1.29 -23.53 18.29
N THR A 88 -0.26 -23.84 19.08
CA THR A 88 -0.13 -23.35 20.46
C THR A 88 0.58 -21.98 20.49
N VAL A 89 0.43 -21.24 21.60
CA VAL A 89 1.04 -19.90 21.74
C VAL A 89 2.55 -20.03 21.92
N ALA A 90 3.33 -19.49 20.97
CA ALA A 90 4.78 -19.37 21.07
C ALA A 90 5.19 -18.10 21.82
N GLN A 91 4.59 -16.97 21.44
CA GLN A 91 4.93 -15.64 21.96
C GLN A 91 3.73 -14.70 21.88
N THR A 92 3.65 -13.76 22.84
CA THR A 92 2.78 -12.57 22.70
C THR A 92 3.62 -11.41 22.19
N LEU A 93 3.21 -10.78 21.09
CA LEU A 93 3.92 -9.62 20.55
C LEU A 93 3.60 -8.36 21.36
N ASP A 94 4.57 -7.46 21.50
CA ASP A 94 4.33 -6.12 21.98
C ASP A 94 3.58 -5.32 20.90
N ARG A 95 2.25 -5.25 21.03
CA ARG A 95 1.38 -4.58 20.05
C ARG A 95 1.70 -3.10 19.85
N SER A 96 2.41 -2.43 20.78
CA SER A 96 2.76 -1.02 20.63
C SER A 96 3.72 -0.75 19.46
N LEU A 97 4.42 -1.80 19.00
CA LEU A 97 5.35 -1.77 17.88
C LEU A 97 4.75 -2.36 16.59
N ILE A 98 3.50 -2.83 16.62
CA ILE A 98 2.89 -3.54 15.48
C ILE A 98 1.88 -2.65 14.78
N TRP A 99 2.03 -2.56 13.47
CA TRP A 99 1.15 -1.80 12.58
C TRP A 99 0.57 -2.73 11.51
N GLN A 100 -0.69 -2.52 11.17
CA GLN A 100 -1.40 -3.21 10.12
C GLN A 100 -1.33 -2.38 8.85
N ALA A 101 -0.57 -2.87 7.87
CA ALA A 101 -0.40 -2.20 6.59
C ALA A 101 -1.74 -2.04 5.83
N GLN A 102 -1.91 -0.86 5.25
CA GLN A 102 -3.01 -0.51 4.37
C GLN A 102 -2.45 0.03 3.04
N THR A 103 -3.35 0.41 2.14
CA THR A 103 -3.03 1.21 0.95
C THR A 103 -3.90 2.48 0.97
N PRO A 104 -3.48 3.59 0.36
CA PRO A 104 -2.35 3.71 -0.57
C PRO A 104 -0.95 3.59 0.03
N GLN A 105 0.02 3.20 -0.81
CA GLN A 105 1.45 3.29 -0.52
C GLN A 105 2.12 4.19 -1.56
N LEU A 106 2.98 5.10 -1.10
CA LEU A 106 3.58 6.18 -1.87
C LEU A 106 5.09 5.96 -2.03
N PHE A 107 5.57 5.88 -3.28
CA PHE A 107 7.00 5.73 -3.59
C PHE A 107 7.37 6.45 -4.89
N ASP A 108 8.67 6.65 -5.12
CA ASP A 108 9.18 7.01 -6.44
C ASP A 108 8.95 5.85 -7.43
N VAL A 109 8.50 6.16 -8.65
CA VAL A 109 8.12 5.15 -9.66
C VAL A 109 9.30 4.24 -10.01
N ARG A 110 10.47 4.83 -10.25
CA ARG A 110 11.65 4.08 -10.72
C ARG A 110 12.22 3.23 -9.59
N VAL A 111 12.36 3.82 -8.41
CA VAL A 111 12.85 3.11 -7.22
C VAL A 111 11.93 1.92 -6.89
N LEU A 112 10.62 2.12 -6.88
CA LEU A 112 9.67 1.04 -6.58
C LEU A 112 9.70 -0.06 -7.65
N HIS A 113 9.75 0.31 -8.93
CA HIS A 113 9.85 -0.66 -10.02
C HIS A 113 11.09 -1.55 -9.86
N ASP A 114 12.26 -0.94 -9.62
CA ASP A 114 13.52 -1.65 -9.50
C ASP A 114 13.54 -2.54 -8.25
N ALA A 115 12.95 -2.08 -7.13
CA ALA A 115 12.80 -2.87 -5.92
C ALA A 115 11.90 -4.10 -6.13
N ILE A 116 10.74 -3.93 -6.79
CA ILE A 116 9.84 -5.06 -7.12
C ILE A 116 10.53 -6.05 -8.06
N GLN A 117 11.18 -5.56 -9.13
CA GLN A 117 11.84 -6.44 -10.09
C GLN A 117 12.97 -7.24 -9.44
N SER A 118 13.80 -6.59 -8.64
CA SER A 118 14.87 -7.26 -7.88
C SER A 118 14.31 -8.31 -6.93
N ALA A 119 13.25 -7.99 -6.17
CA ALA A 119 12.62 -8.95 -5.26
C ALA A 119 12.04 -10.16 -6.02
N MET A 120 11.42 -9.94 -7.18
CA MET A 120 10.90 -11.02 -8.03
C MET A 120 12.01 -11.90 -8.59
N ASP A 121 13.10 -11.31 -9.11
CA ASP A 121 14.23 -12.05 -9.68
C ASP A 121 14.95 -12.92 -8.64
N ASN A 122 14.91 -12.50 -7.37
CA ASN A 122 15.48 -13.23 -6.24
C ASN A 122 14.46 -14.15 -5.53
N GLY A 123 13.23 -14.27 -6.03
CA GLY A 123 12.19 -15.13 -5.45
C GLY A 123 11.74 -14.70 -4.05
N MET A 124 11.86 -13.41 -3.71
CA MET A 124 11.44 -12.87 -2.42
C MET A 124 9.91 -12.71 -2.36
N PRO A 125 9.28 -12.99 -1.21
CA PRO A 125 7.83 -12.97 -1.08
C PRO A 125 7.30 -11.54 -0.92
N VAL A 126 7.10 -10.83 -2.03
CA VAL A 126 6.51 -9.47 -2.03
C VAL A 126 5.01 -9.52 -1.72
N THR A 127 4.63 -9.05 -0.54
CA THR A 127 3.22 -8.98 -0.09
C THR A 127 2.57 -7.65 -0.41
N ASP A 128 3.34 -6.56 -0.34
CA ASP A 128 2.97 -5.19 -0.67
C ASP A 128 4.16 -4.38 -1.21
N GLU A 129 3.95 -3.13 -1.59
CA GLU A 129 5.02 -2.29 -2.16
C GLU A 129 6.12 -2.01 -1.11
N ALA A 130 5.73 -1.78 0.14
CA ALA A 130 6.64 -1.59 1.25
C ALA A 130 7.59 -2.78 1.46
N SER A 131 7.09 -4.03 1.38
CA SER A 131 7.95 -5.22 1.49
C SER A 131 9.03 -5.28 0.41
N ALA A 132 8.72 -4.89 -0.84
CA ALA A 132 9.74 -4.81 -1.89
C ALA A 132 10.79 -3.74 -1.58
N MET A 133 10.36 -2.59 -1.05
CA MET A 133 11.26 -1.50 -0.64
C MET A 133 12.15 -1.92 0.54
N GLU A 134 11.61 -2.64 1.51
CA GLU A 134 12.35 -3.21 2.64
C GLU A 134 13.44 -4.19 2.16
N PHE A 135 13.10 -5.09 1.23
CA PHE A 135 14.08 -6.01 0.62
C PHE A 135 15.20 -5.27 -0.14
N ALA A 136 14.89 -4.11 -0.72
CA ALA A 136 15.85 -3.23 -1.37
C ALA A 136 16.66 -2.34 -0.38
N GLY A 137 16.47 -2.52 0.93
CA GLY A 137 17.21 -1.80 1.97
C GLY A 137 16.67 -0.42 2.33
N TYR A 138 15.48 -0.06 1.84
CA TYR A 138 14.79 1.17 2.22
C TYR A 138 14.01 1.00 3.52
N THR A 139 13.60 2.13 4.10
CA THR A 139 12.78 2.16 5.32
C THR A 139 11.57 3.07 5.09
N PRO A 140 10.46 2.52 4.56
CA PRO A 140 9.24 3.27 4.33
C PRO A 140 8.67 3.88 5.61
N LEU A 141 8.10 5.08 5.51
CA LEU A 141 7.42 5.74 6.63
C LEU A 141 6.04 5.14 6.88
N LEU A 142 5.76 4.77 8.14
CA LEU A 142 4.40 4.46 8.58
C LEU A 142 3.64 5.76 8.84
N VAL A 143 2.55 5.98 8.10
CA VAL A 143 1.63 7.09 8.32
C VAL A 143 0.30 6.54 8.79
N GLU A 144 -0.25 7.10 9.86
CA GLU A 144 -1.53 6.62 10.38
C GLU A 144 -2.63 6.72 9.32
N GLY A 145 -3.34 5.61 9.10
CA GLY A 145 -4.51 5.50 8.22
C GLY A 145 -5.83 5.60 9.00
N ASP A 146 -6.95 5.58 8.28
CA ASP A 146 -8.25 5.47 8.94
C ASP A 146 -8.61 4.00 9.18
N LYS A 147 -9.24 3.71 10.33
CA LYS A 147 -9.65 2.34 10.68
C LYS A 147 -10.74 1.79 9.77
N ASP A 148 -11.54 2.67 9.17
CA ASP A 148 -12.61 2.33 8.24
C ASP A 148 -12.12 2.18 6.79
N ASN A 149 -10.82 2.37 6.50
CA ASN A 149 -10.19 2.01 5.23
C ASN A 149 -9.98 0.49 5.09
N ILE A 150 -11.07 -0.26 5.26
CA ILE A 150 -11.08 -1.73 5.28
C ILE A 150 -10.82 -2.30 3.90
N LYS A 151 -10.21 -3.49 3.84
CA LYS A 151 -10.07 -4.28 2.62
C LYS A 151 -11.23 -5.26 2.54
N LEU A 152 -12.03 -5.16 1.49
CA LEU A 152 -13.13 -6.07 1.22
C LEU A 152 -12.55 -7.42 0.79
N THR A 153 -12.63 -8.41 1.67
CA THR A 153 -12.05 -9.76 1.51
C THR A 153 -13.12 -10.84 1.62
N HIS A 154 -14.11 -10.63 2.49
CA HIS A 154 -15.21 -11.53 2.76
C HIS A 154 -16.55 -10.90 2.38
N SER A 155 -17.58 -11.73 2.19
CA SER A 155 -18.92 -11.26 1.81
C SER A 155 -19.52 -10.28 2.81
N LEU A 156 -19.24 -10.44 4.10
CA LEU A 156 -19.75 -9.56 5.16
C LEU A 156 -19.14 -8.15 5.07
N ASP A 157 -17.95 -8.01 4.49
CA ASP A 157 -17.26 -6.72 4.40
C ASP A 157 -18.03 -5.75 3.52
N LEU A 158 -18.83 -6.23 2.55
CA LEU A 158 -19.68 -5.38 1.71
C LEU A 158 -20.74 -4.63 2.53
N SER A 159 -21.48 -5.35 3.39
CA SER A 159 -22.49 -4.74 4.24
C SER A 159 -21.88 -3.76 5.24
N LEU A 160 -20.69 -4.08 5.77
CA LEU A 160 -19.96 -3.16 6.62
C LEU A 160 -19.52 -1.91 5.84
N ALA A 161 -19.04 -2.08 4.60
CA ALA A 161 -18.59 -0.98 3.77
C ALA A 161 -19.70 0.00 3.41
N GLU A 162 -20.93 -0.49 3.15
CA GLU A 162 -22.09 0.36 2.92
C GLU A 162 -22.41 1.25 4.13
N ILE A 163 -22.41 0.67 5.34
CA ILE A 163 -22.66 1.40 6.58
C ILE A 163 -21.56 2.46 6.81
N LEU A 164 -20.30 2.07 6.62
CA LEU A 164 -19.17 2.97 6.80
C LEU A 164 -19.20 4.11 5.78
N LEU A 165 -19.49 3.81 4.50
CA LEU A 165 -19.60 4.82 3.45
C LEU A 165 -20.67 5.87 3.79
N GLN A 166 -21.85 5.42 4.23
CA GLN A 166 -22.91 6.33 4.66
C GLN A 166 -22.48 7.21 5.84
N ALA A 167 -21.73 6.65 6.80
CA ALA A 167 -21.18 7.43 7.90
C ALA A 167 -20.16 8.48 7.44
N GLN A 168 -19.33 8.17 6.43
CA GLN A 168 -18.38 9.14 5.84
C GLN A 168 -19.08 10.29 5.13
N GLU A 169 -20.22 10.05 4.48
CA GLU A 169 -20.98 11.10 3.78
C GLU A 169 -21.65 12.10 4.73
N THR A 170 -21.88 11.70 5.98
CA THR A 170 -22.50 12.54 7.01
C THR A 170 -21.50 13.38 7.84
N GLU A 171 -20.20 13.17 7.63
CA GLU A 171 -19.10 13.88 8.32
C GLU A 171 -18.73 15.18 7.58
#